data_AF-A0A7K0RCV9-F1
#
_entry.id   AF-A0A7K0RCV9-F1
#
_cell.length_a   1.000
_cell.length_b   1.000
_cell.length_c   1.000
_cell.angle_alpha   90.00
_cell.angle_beta   90.00
_cell.angle_gamma   90.00
#
_symmetry.space_group_name_H-M   'P 1'
#
loop_
_entity.id
_entity.type
_entity.pdbx_description
1 polymer ?
#
loop_
_entity_poly.entity_id
_entity_poly.type
_entity_poly.pdbx_seq_one_letter_code
_entity_poly.pdbx_strand_id
1 'polypeptide(L)'
;RQVVEFAVSNDKNILVGTSGWSRERIASVRALIEEHPNVGAIFVANFSIGSALATHLATLAAQFYDSIEIVETHGVTKVDSPSGTAVNTAERIAMMRDDDIQAPHADQRARGQLVAGVPVHSLRMEGVLAKQDVVFGGIGETITVTHATISSRSYEAGILASLRALVSTRGLVVGLDNVINLSTES
;
A
#
# COMPACT_ATOMS: atom_id res chain seq x y z
N ARG A 1 13.90 -1.34 -13.81
CA ARG A 1 15.10 -0.54 -13.46
C ARG A 1 15.68 0.14 -14.69
N GLN A 2 16.21 -0.58 -15.68
CA GLN A 2 16.79 0.01 -16.91
C GLN A 2 15.91 1.07 -17.60
N VAL A 3 14.59 0.85 -17.69
CA VAL A 3 13.66 1.83 -18.28
C VAL A 3 13.59 3.13 -17.47
N VAL A 4 13.65 3.05 -16.13
CA VAL A 4 13.68 4.23 -15.26
C VAL A 4 15.00 4.97 -15.44
N GLU A 5 16.12 4.26 -15.39
CA GLU A 5 17.45 4.85 -15.58
C GLU A 5 17.54 5.56 -16.95
N PHE A 6 17.10 4.89 -18.01
CA PHE A 6 17.05 5.47 -19.35
C PHE A 6 16.16 6.72 -19.41
N ALA A 7 14.95 6.69 -18.84
CA ALA A 7 14.05 7.83 -18.86
C ALA A 7 14.65 9.03 -18.11
N VAL A 8 15.16 8.81 -16.91
CA VAL A 8 15.73 9.87 -16.06
C VAL A 8 16.97 10.48 -16.71
N SER A 9 17.92 9.66 -17.18
CA SER A 9 19.13 10.14 -17.86
C SER A 9 18.89 10.87 -19.19
N ASN A 10 17.66 10.82 -19.72
CA ASN A 10 17.24 11.54 -20.94
C ASN A 10 16.18 12.62 -20.63
N ASP A 11 16.10 13.06 -19.38
CA ASP A 11 15.20 14.12 -18.90
C ASP A 11 13.72 13.85 -19.24
N LYS A 12 13.27 12.59 -19.12
CA LYS A 12 11.88 12.18 -19.33
C LYS A 12 11.20 11.84 -18.01
N ASN A 13 10.04 12.45 -17.79
CA ASN A 13 9.15 12.08 -16.69
C ASN A 13 8.69 10.62 -16.86
N ILE A 14 8.54 9.91 -15.74
CA ILE A 14 8.14 8.50 -15.74
C ILE A 14 7.12 8.18 -14.64
N LEU A 15 6.05 7.47 -15.04
CA LEU A 15 5.11 6.82 -14.12
C LEU A 15 5.36 5.31 -14.15
N VAL A 16 5.64 4.75 -12.99
CA VAL A 16 5.96 3.34 -12.81
C VAL A 16 4.82 2.66 -12.06
N GLY A 17 4.09 1.83 -12.77
CA GLY A 17 2.98 1.02 -12.25
C GLY A 17 3.28 -0.48 -12.14
N THR A 18 4.47 -0.90 -12.55
CA THR A 18 4.83 -2.32 -12.61
C THR A 18 5.14 -2.88 -11.23
N SER A 19 4.80 -4.15 -11.00
CA SER A 19 5.14 -4.85 -9.76
C SER A 19 6.65 -5.04 -9.62
N GLY A 20 7.10 -5.36 -8.40
CA GLY A 20 8.50 -5.67 -8.12
C GLY A 20 9.41 -4.45 -7.87
N TRP A 21 8.85 -3.25 -7.69
CA TRP A 21 9.57 -2.11 -7.14
C TRP A 21 9.48 -2.09 -5.62
N SER A 22 10.42 -2.76 -4.97
CA SER A 22 10.57 -2.72 -3.50
C SER A 22 11.11 -1.35 -3.05
N ARG A 23 11.02 -1.07 -1.74
CA ARG A 23 11.57 0.18 -1.16
C ARG A 23 13.06 0.34 -1.47
N GLU A 24 13.82 -0.76 -1.42
CA GLU A 24 15.25 -0.78 -1.73
C GLU A 24 15.52 -0.48 -3.21
N ARG A 25 14.69 -1.02 -4.11
CA ARG A 25 14.81 -0.73 -5.55
C ARG A 25 14.48 0.73 -5.86
N ILE A 26 13.46 1.30 -5.21
CA ILE A 26 13.14 2.73 -5.35
C ILE A 26 14.28 3.58 -4.77
N ALA A 27 14.82 3.22 -3.61
CA ALA A 27 15.97 3.90 -3.01
C ALA A 27 17.19 3.87 -3.94
N SER A 28 17.41 2.77 -4.67
CA SER A 28 18.56 2.64 -5.58
C SER A 28 18.54 3.59 -6.79
N VAL A 29 17.39 4.15 -7.15
CA VAL A 29 17.26 5.13 -8.25
C VAL A 29 17.04 6.56 -7.75
N ARG A 30 16.96 6.76 -6.43
CA ARG A 30 16.69 8.07 -5.83
C ARG A 30 17.77 9.09 -6.19
N ALA A 31 19.04 8.75 -5.99
CA ALA A 31 20.16 9.66 -6.29
C ALA A 31 20.16 10.09 -7.77
N LEU A 32 19.90 9.15 -8.68
CA LEU A 32 19.80 9.46 -10.11
C LEU A 32 18.65 10.44 -10.42
N ILE A 33 17.50 10.31 -9.75
CA ILE A 33 16.38 11.25 -9.93
C ILE A 33 16.74 12.63 -9.36
N GLU A 34 17.44 12.67 -8.22
CA GLU A 34 17.89 13.92 -7.58
C GLU A 34 18.93 14.69 -8.43
N GLU A 35 19.76 13.99 -9.20
CA GLU A 35 20.68 14.58 -10.18
C GLU A 35 19.96 15.25 -11.37
N HIS A 36 18.69 14.91 -11.61
CA HIS A 36 17.86 15.44 -12.70
C HIS A 36 16.65 16.23 -12.15
N PRO A 37 16.84 17.47 -11.65
CA PRO A 37 15.80 18.21 -10.91
C PRO A 37 14.55 18.55 -11.75
N ASN A 38 14.65 18.48 -13.08
CA ASN A 38 13.53 18.72 -13.99
C ASN A 38 12.67 17.48 -14.27
N VAL A 39 13.09 16.30 -13.80
CA VAL A 39 12.39 15.04 -14.02
C VAL A 39 11.44 14.76 -12.88
N GLY A 40 10.19 14.41 -13.22
CA GLY A 40 9.23 13.83 -12.30
C GLY A 40 9.19 12.30 -12.43
N ALA A 41 9.36 11.60 -11.32
CA ALA A 41 9.24 10.15 -11.25
C ALA A 41 8.18 9.76 -10.21
N ILE A 42 7.13 9.06 -10.65
CA ILE A 42 6.05 8.59 -9.78
C ILE A 42 6.06 7.07 -9.76
N PHE A 43 6.09 6.47 -8.57
CA PHE A 43 5.99 5.01 -8.37
C PHE A 43 4.71 4.67 -7.64
N VAL A 44 3.81 3.91 -8.27
CA VAL A 44 2.54 3.48 -7.67
C VAL A 44 2.41 1.97 -7.79
N ALA A 45 2.44 1.27 -6.65
CA ALA A 45 2.28 -0.18 -6.60
C ALA A 45 0.82 -0.64 -6.76
N ASN A 46 -0.15 0.23 -6.42
CA ASN A 46 -1.58 -0.04 -6.52
C ASN A 46 -2.32 1.27 -6.85
N PHE A 47 -3.00 1.30 -7.99
CA PHE A 47 -3.74 2.48 -8.47
C PHE A 47 -5.19 2.56 -7.97
N SER A 48 -5.62 1.66 -7.07
CA SER A 48 -6.96 1.76 -6.49
C SER A 48 -7.01 2.89 -5.47
N ILE A 49 -7.78 3.94 -5.79
CA ILE A 49 -8.09 5.03 -4.85
C ILE A 49 -8.77 4.48 -3.59
N GLY A 50 -9.71 3.53 -3.75
CA GLY A 50 -10.38 2.90 -2.62
C GLY A 50 -9.42 2.15 -1.71
N SER A 51 -8.42 1.48 -2.27
CA SER A 51 -7.39 0.78 -1.49
C SER A 51 -6.51 1.76 -0.72
N ALA A 52 -6.12 2.88 -1.34
CA ALA A 52 -5.34 3.93 -0.69
C ALA A 52 -6.12 4.57 0.47
N LEU A 53 -7.40 4.89 0.25
CA LEU A 53 -8.31 5.42 1.28
C LEU A 53 -8.49 4.43 2.43
N ALA A 54 -8.79 3.16 2.15
CA ALA A 54 -8.98 2.16 3.20
C ALA A 54 -7.71 1.95 4.03
N THR A 55 -6.54 1.92 3.39
CA THR A 55 -5.24 1.86 4.09
C THR A 55 -5.06 3.06 5.01
N HIS A 56 -5.35 4.26 4.50
CA HIS A 56 -5.23 5.51 5.26
C HIS A 56 -6.19 5.55 6.46
N LEU A 57 -7.47 5.21 6.24
CA LEU A 57 -8.47 5.16 7.31
C LEU A 57 -8.13 4.11 8.37
N ALA A 58 -7.65 2.93 7.96
CA ALA A 58 -7.19 1.91 8.89
C ALA A 58 -5.97 2.39 9.71
N THR A 59 -5.05 3.11 9.07
CA THR A 59 -3.88 3.70 9.76
C THR A 59 -4.34 4.70 10.82
N LEU A 60 -5.28 5.59 10.49
CA LEU A 60 -5.86 6.54 11.45
C LEU A 60 -6.60 5.83 12.61
N ALA A 61 -7.41 4.82 12.29
CA ALA A 61 -8.18 4.08 13.30
C ALA A 61 -7.27 3.35 14.30
N ALA A 62 -6.08 2.90 13.89
CA ALA A 62 -5.16 2.16 14.74
C ALA A 62 -4.82 2.88 16.06
N GLN A 63 -4.75 4.21 16.06
CA GLN A 63 -4.47 5.01 17.26
C GLN A 63 -5.45 4.75 18.43
N PHE A 64 -6.65 4.25 18.14
CA PHE A 64 -7.74 4.13 19.11
C PHE A 64 -8.01 2.70 19.57
N TYR A 65 -7.33 1.70 19.00
CA TYR A 65 -7.64 0.28 19.22
C TYR A 65 -6.39 -0.58 19.38
N ASP A 66 -6.33 -1.41 20.42
CA ASP A 66 -5.17 -2.28 20.68
C ASP A 66 -5.20 -3.59 19.90
N SER A 67 -6.40 -4.16 19.71
CA SER A 67 -6.57 -5.40 18.96
C SER A 67 -6.77 -5.09 17.48
N ILE A 68 -5.79 -5.43 16.64
CA ILE A 68 -5.78 -5.13 15.21
C ILE A 68 -5.38 -6.38 14.43
N GLU A 69 -6.21 -6.80 13.48
CA GLU A 69 -5.88 -7.90 12.56
C GLU A 69 -6.28 -7.57 11.12
N ILE A 70 -5.55 -8.13 10.15
CA ILE A 70 -5.84 -7.96 8.73
C ILE A 70 -6.25 -9.29 8.12
N VAL A 71 -7.36 -9.29 7.38
CA VAL A 71 -7.79 -10.41 6.55
C VAL A 71 -7.77 -9.97 5.09
N GLU A 72 -6.96 -10.60 4.27
CA GLU A 72 -6.93 -10.37 2.82
C GLU A 72 -7.39 -11.60 2.05
N THR A 73 -8.17 -11.37 1.00
CA THR A 73 -8.67 -12.40 0.10
C THR A 73 -8.35 -12.04 -1.33
N HIS A 74 -7.76 -12.97 -2.08
CA HIS A 74 -7.51 -12.81 -3.51
C HIS A 74 -7.91 -14.08 -4.27
N GLY A 75 -7.95 -13.97 -5.59
CA GLY A 75 -8.15 -15.13 -6.47
C GLY A 75 -7.10 -16.23 -6.27
N VAL A 76 -7.46 -17.47 -6.56
CA VAL A 76 -6.58 -18.66 -6.41
C VAL A 76 -5.29 -18.60 -7.22
N THR A 77 -5.22 -17.73 -8.24
CA THR A 77 -4.03 -17.54 -9.08
C THR A 77 -2.98 -16.62 -8.46
N LYS A 78 -3.27 -15.93 -7.36
CA LYS A 78 -2.32 -15.05 -6.69
C LYS A 78 -1.27 -15.87 -5.93
N VAL A 79 -0.01 -15.70 -6.31
CA VAL A 79 1.13 -16.49 -5.82
C VAL A 79 1.65 -15.98 -4.47
N ASP A 80 1.75 -14.66 -4.31
CA ASP A 80 2.29 -14.04 -3.09
C ASP A 80 1.25 -13.97 -1.97
N SER A 81 1.69 -14.25 -0.74
CA SER A 81 0.89 -14.13 0.50
C SER A 81 1.81 -13.73 1.67
N PRO A 82 1.43 -12.75 2.50
CA PRO A 82 0.33 -11.82 2.31
C PRO A 82 0.51 -10.92 1.09
N SER A 83 -0.60 -10.34 0.59
CA SER A 83 -0.52 -9.37 -0.50
C SER A 83 0.30 -8.13 -0.12
N GLY A 84 0.95 -7.50 -1.11
CA GLY A 84 1.71 -6.26 -0.88
C GLY A 84 0.87 -5.11 -0.27
N THR A 85 -0.43 -5.05 -0.57
CA THR A 85 -1.35 -4.08 0.07
C THR A 85 -1.51 -4.36 1.56
N ALA A 86 -1.68 -5.63 1.95
CA ALA A 86 -1.81 -6.02 3.34
C ALA A 86 -0.51 -5.76 4.11
N VAL A 87 0.64 -6.05 3.49
CA VAL A 87 1.96 -5.74 4.06
C VAL A 87 2.11 -4.24 4.32
N ASN A 88 1.88 -3.40 3.30
CA ASN A 88 1.96 -1.94 3.45
C ASN A 88 0.95 -1.40 4.49
N THR A 89 -0.24 -2.00 4.60
CA THR A 89 -1.22 -1.61 5.61
C THR A 89 -0.72 -1.93 7.02
N ALA A 90 -0.23 -3.15 7.25
CA ALA A 90 0.32 -3.57 8.53
C ALA A 90 1.50 -2.70 8.97
N GLU A 91 2.43 -2.40 8.05
CA GLU A 91 3.59 -1.55 8.33
C GLU A 91 3.20 -0.13 8.72
N ARG A 92 2.18 0.46 8.08
CA ARG A 92 1.68 1.80 8.43
C ARG A 92 0.96 1.81 9.77
N ILE A 93 0.18 0.77 10.07
CA ILE A 93 -0.46 0.59 11.37
C ILE A 93 0.59 0.48 12.47
N ALA A 94 1.63 -0.33 12.27
CA ALA A 94 2.72 -0.50 13.22
C ALA A 94 3.46 0.82 13.46
N MET A 95 3.81 1.56 12.39
CA MET A 95 4.42 2.88 12.50
C MET A 95 3.55 3.88 13.26
N MET A 96 2.23 3.88 13.00
CA MET A 96 1.30 4.77 13.72
C MET A 96 1.18 4.43 15.22
N ARG A 97 1.54 3.21 15.59
CA ARG A 97 1.49 2.69 16.95
C ARG A 97 2.85 2.65 17.62
N ASP A 98 3.89 3.24 17.03
CA ASP A 98 5.28 3.14 17.49
C ASP A 98 5.70 1.68 17.76
N ASP A 99 5.28 0.78 16.88
CA ASP A 99 5.46 -0.68 16.95
C ASP A 99 4.81 -1.36 18.16
N ASP A 100 3.96 -0.67 18.93
CA ASP A 100 3.16 -1.24 20.03
C ASP A 100 1.83 -1.82 19.53
N ILE A 101 1.94 -3.03 18.98
CA ILE A 101 0.81 -3.85 18.50
C ILE A 101 0.60 -5.06 19.41
N GLN A 102 -0.63 -5.23 19.89
CA GLN A 102 -1.00 -6.36 20.73
C GLN A 102 -1.51 -7.52 19.88
N ALA A 103 -0.72 -8.60 19.82
CA ALA A 103 -1.04 -9.82 19.07
C ALA A 103 -0.97 -11.06 19.98
N PRO A 104 -2.01 -11.30 20.82
CA PRO A 104 -2.00 -12.44 21.73
C PRO A 104 -1.92 -13.78 20.99
N HIS A 105 -1.11 -14.69 21.53
CA HIS A 105 -0.89 -16.04 21.01
C HIS A 105 -0.39 -16.11 19.56
N ALA A 106 0.32 -15.07 19.09
CA ALA A 106 0.80 -15.00 17.71
C ALA A 106 1.82 -16.08 17.31
N ASP A 107 2.31 -16.86 18.26
CA ASP A 107 3.14 -18.06 18.05
C ASP A 107 2.35 -19.23 17.43
N GLN A 108 1.02 -19.23 17.56
CA GLN A 108 0.16 -20.26 16.98
C GLN A 108 0.02 -20.08 15.48
N ARG A 109 0.32 -21.14 14.70
CA ARG A 109 0.20 -21.13 13.22
C ARG A 109 -1.18 -20.67 12.70
N ALA A 110 -2.25 -20.91 13.45
CA ALA A 110 -3.60 -20.52 13.07
C ALA A 110 -3.87 -19.01 13.18
N ARG A 111 -2.96 -18.22 13.77
CA ARG A 111 -3.10 -16.77 13.99
C ARG A 111 -2.60 -15.92 12.82
N GLY A 112 -2.31 -16.53 11.67
CA GLY A 112 -1.81 -15.82 10.49
C GLY A 112 -0.31 -15.52 10.59
N GLN A 113 0.19 -14.76 9.61
CA GLN A 113 1.59 -14.33 9.59
C GLN A 113 1.71 -12.96 10.26
N LEU A 114 2.68 -12.79 11.16
CA LEU A 114 3.01 -11.47 11.69
C LEU A 114 3.72 -10.63 10.62
N VAL A 115 3.15 -9.46 10.33
CA VAL A 115 3.76 -8.44 9.49
C VAL A 115 3.83 -7.16 10.31
N ALA A 116 5.04 -6.69 10.62
CA ALA A 116 5.26 -5.55 11.52
C ALA A 116 4.45 -5.65 12.84
N GLY A 117 4.38 -6.85 13.43
CA GLY A 117 3.61 -7.10 14.65
C GLY A 117 2.10 -7.32 14.46
N VAL A 118 1.52 -6.93 13.31
CA VAL A 118 0.09 -7.14 13.02
C VAL A 118 -0.14 -8.54 12.44
N PRO A 119 -1.09 -9.34 12.99
CA PRO A 119 -1.51 -10.59 12.38
C PRO A 119 -2.19 -10.38 11.03
N VAL A 120 -1.73 -11.11 10.01
CA VAL A 120 -2.28 -11.07 8.65
C VAL A 120 -2.69 -12.46 8.18
N HIS A 121 -3.96 -12.59 7.79
CA HIS A 121 -4.58 -13.82 7.30
C HIS A 121 -4.85 -13.73 5.81
N SER A 122 -4.40 -14.72 5.04
CA SER A 122 -4.49 -14.72 3.58
C SER A 122 -5.39 -15.84 3.07
N LEU A 123 -6.50 -15.48 2.43
CA LEU A 123 -7.42 -16.39 1.77
C LEU A 123 -7.19 -16.39 0.26
N ARG A 124 -7.26 -17.57 -0.36
CA ARG A 124 -7.20 -17.74 -1.82
C ARG A 124 -8.50 -18.40 -2.26
N MET A 125 -9.36 -17.66 -2.94
CA MET A 125 -10.75 -18.04 -3.16
C MET A 125 -11.20 -17.76 -4.60
N GLU A 126 -11.92 -18.71 -5.20
CA GLU A 126 -12.59 -18.47 -6.48
C GLU A 126 -13.69 -17.41 -6.33
N GLY A 127 -13.92 -16.64 -7.40
CA GLY A 127 -14.93 -15.57 -7.41
C GLY A 127 -14.53 -14.26 -6.72
N VAL A 128 -13.37 -14.21 -6.05
CA VAL A 128 -12.82 -12.96 -5.50
C VAL A 128 -11.65 -12.47 -6.33
N LEU A 129 -11.68 -11.20 -6.72
CA LEU A 129 -10.54 -10.55 -7.34
C LEU A 129 -9.53 -10.10 -6.27
N ALA A 130 -9.95 -9.18 -5.39
CA ALA A 130 -9.19 -8.76 -4.22
C ALA A 130 -10.14 -8.16 -3.17
N LYS A 131 -9.90 -8.45 -1.89
CA LYS A 131 -10.57 -7.84 -0.74
C LYS A 131 -9.58 -7.74 0.42
N GLN A 132 -9.68 -6.68 1.22
CA GLN A 132 -8.98 -6.55 2.48
C GLN A 132 -9.93 -5.98 3.54
N ASP A 133 -9.96 -6.63 4.70
CA ASP A 133 -10.61 -6.17 5.91
C ASP A 133 -9.52 -5.89 6.95
N VAL A 134 -9.49 -4.67 7.51
CA VAL A 134 -8.73 -4.37 8.73
C VAL A 134 -9.72 -4.30 9.87
N VAL A 135 -9.60 -5.23 10.81
CA VAL A 135 -10.52 -5.42 11.93
C VAL A 135 -9.88 -4.88 13.20
N PHE A 136 -10.62 -4.03 13.90
CA PHE A 136 -10.22 -3.41 15.15
C PHE A 136 -11.20 -3.82 16.25
N GLY A 137 -10.68 -4.15 17.43
CA GLY A 137 -11.46 -4.53 18.60
C GLY A 137 -11.20 -3.63 19.80
N GLY A 138 -12.28 -3.11 20.41
CA GLY A 138 -12.27 -2.30 21.62
C GLY A 138 -13.28 -2.83 22.66
N ILE A 139 -13.38 -2.15 23.80
CA ILE A 139 -14.31 -2.56 24.86
C ILE A 139 -15.74 -2.24 24.42
N GLY A 140 -16.51 -3.29 24.08
CA GLY A 140 -17.92 -3.16 23.71
C GLY A 140 -18.16 -2.77 22.25
N GLU A 141 -17.12 -2.65 21.43
CA GLU A 141 -17.24 -2.30 20.03
C GLU A 141 -16.16 -2.92 19.15
N THR A 142 -16.46 -2.99 17.85
CA THR A 142 -15.51 -3.35 16.80
C THR A 142 -15.76 -2.47 15.59
N ILE A 143 -14.71 -2.12 14.87
CA ILE A 143 -14.82 -1.48 13.56
C ILE A 143 -14.02 -2.27 12.54
N THR A 144 -14.57 -2.36 11.32
CA THR A 144 -13.88 -2.98 10.19
C THR A 144 -13.79 -2.00 9.04
N VAL A 145 -12.57 -1.78 8.54
CA VAL A 145 -12.33 -1.03 7.32
C VAL A 145 -12.16 -2.02 6.17
N THR A 146 -13.17 -2.08 5.29
CA THR A 146 -13.21 -2.99 4.15
C THR A 146 -12.96 -2.27 2.83
N HIS A 147 -12.06 -2.80 2.03
CA HIS A 147 -11.96 -2.49 0.61
C HIS A 147 -12.09 -3.75 -0.23
N ALA A 148 -12.95 -3.71 -1.26
CA ALA A 148 -13.13 -4.81 -2.20
C ALA A 148 -12.97 -4.28 -3.64
N THR A 149 -12.06 -4.91 -4.39
CA THR A 149 -11.92 -4.68 -5.81
C THR A 149 -12.84 -5.63 -6.56
N ILE A 150 -13.93 -5.12 -7.14
CA ILE A 150 -14.87 -5.94 -7.93
C ILE A 150 -14.57 -5.95 -9.43
N SER A 151 -13.69 -5.06 -9.89
CA SER A 151 -13.28 -4.95 -11.30
C SER A 151 -11.91 -4.27 -11.41
N SER A 152 -11.10 -4.67 -12.40
CA SER A 152 -9.84 -4.00 -12.73
C SER A 152 -10.03 -2.54 -13.17
N ARG A 153 -11.24 -2.15 -13.59
CA ARG A 153 -11.58 -0.76 -13.91
C ARG A 153 -11.41 0.20 -12.71
N SER A 154 -11.40 -0.33 -11.49
CA SER A 154 -11.10 0.43 -10.26
C SER A 154 -9.75 1.15 -10.28
N TYR A 155 -8.80 0.71 -11.11
CA TYR A 155 -7.49 1.33 -11.24
C TYR A 155 -7.46 2.53 -12.19
N GLU A 156 -8.46 2.69 -13.08
CA GLU A 156 -8.47 3.74 -14.12
C GLU A 156 -8.36 5.14 -13.51
N ALA A 157 -9.10 5.41 -12.42
CA ALA A 157 -9.11 6.71 -11.78
C ALA A 157 -7.75 7.07 -11.16
N GLY A 158 -7.07 6.12 -10.50
CA GLY A 158 -5.75 6.36 -9.93
C GLY A 158 -4.65 6.50 -10.99
N ILE A 159 -4.74 5.76 -12.09
CA ILE A 159 -3.84 5.92 -13.24
C ILE A 159 -3.98 7.33 -13.82
N LEU A 160 -5.22 7.79 -14.07
CA LEU A 160 -5.48 9.13 -14.58
C LEU A 160 -5.01 10.23 -13.63
N ALA A 161 -5.23 10.06 -12.32
CA ALA A 161 -4.72 11.00 -11.31
C ALA A 161 -3.18 11.08 -11.36
N SER A 162 -2.51 9.93 -11.44
CA SER A 162 -1.04 9.85 -11.49
C SER A 162 -0.47 10.46 -12.77
N LEU A 163 -1.10 10.24 -13.93
CA LEU A 163 -0.70 10.85 -15.19
C LEU A 163 -0.84 12.38 -15.15
N ARG A 164 -1.92 12.89 -14.55
CA ARG A 164 -2.12 14.34 -14.37
C ARG A 164 -1.07 14.94 -13.44
N ALA A 165 -0.79 14.30 -12.31
CA ALA A 165 0.23 14.73 -11.37
C ALA A 165 1.65 14.73 -11.99
N LEU A 166 1.94 13.76 -12.86
CA LEU A 166 3.26 13.63 -13.50
C LEU A 166 3.68 14.86 -14.32
N VAL A 167 2.72 15.63 -14.84
CA VAL A 167 3.01 16.83 -15.64
C VAL A 167 3.76 17.88 -14.81
N SER A 168 3.33 18.10 -13.57
CA SER A 168 3.90 19.10 -12.67
C SER A 168 4.90 18.52 -11.66
N THR A 169 4.97 17.20 -11.50
CA THR A 169 5.88 16.55 -10.55
C THR A 169 7.34 16.80 -10.93
N ARG A 170 8.16 17.10 -9.93
CA ARG A 170 9.63 17.13 -10.00
C ARG A 170 10.18 16.33 -8.83
N GLY A 171 11.24 15.57 -9.06
CA GLY A 171 11.75 14.61 -8.08
C GLY A 171 10.91 13.33 -8.00
N LEU A 172 10.98 12.66 -6.85
CA LEU A 172 10.41 11.33 -6.62
C LEU A 172 9.13 11.40 -5.77
N VAL A 173 8.04 10.85 -6.30
CA VAL A 173 6.80 10.59 -5.56
C VAL A 173 6.57 9.08 -5.49
N VAL A 174 6.26 8.56 -4.31
CA VAL A 174 6.00 7.13 -4.08
C VAL A 174 4.63 6.95 -3.45
N GLY A 175 3.80 6.07 -4.00
CA GLY A 175 2.47 5.77 -3.51
C GLY A 175 1.39 6.66 -4.10
N LEU A 176 0.20 6.09 -4.29
CA LEU A 176 -0.95 6.83 -4.79
C LEU A 176 -1.44 7.86 -3.78
N ASP A 177 -1.35 7.56 -2.49
CA ASP A 177 -1.66 8.46 -1.37
C ASP A 177 -1.01 9.83 -1.54
N ASN A 178 0.29 9.87 -1.87
CA ASN A 178 1.00 11.12 -2.14
C ASN A 178 0.57 11.81 -3.44
N VAL A 179 0.14 11.05 -4.46
CA VAL A 179 -0.40 11.60 -5.71
C VAL A 179 -1.74 12.31 -5.49
N ILE A 180 -2.58 11.77 -4.61
CA ILE A 180 -3.91 12.31 -4.32
C ILE A 180 -3.98 13.11 -3.01
N ASN A 181 -2.82 13.44 -2.41
CA ASN A 181 -2.67 14.24 -1.19
C ASN A 181 -3.43 13.68 0.03
N LEU A 182 -3.45 12.36 0.19
CA LEU A 182 -3.91 11.72 1.43
C LEU A 182 -2.80 11.78 2.47
N SER A 183 -2.77 12.84 3.28
CA SER A 183 -1.81 13.01 4.38
C SER A 183 -2.51 12.92 5.73
N THR A 184 -1.82 12.33 6.70
CA THR A 184 -2.21 12.30 8.13
C THR A 184 -1.53 13.43 8.93
N GLU A 185 -0.66 14.21 8.29
CA GLU A 185 0.01 15.35 8.92
C GLU A 185 -0.93 16.55 8.95
N SER A 186 -1.16 17.09 10.15
CA SER A 186 -1.78 18.40 10.38
C SER A 186 -0.72 19.49 10.41
#